data_AF-A0A2T0RKC2-F1
#
_entry.id   AF-A0A2T0RKC2-F1
#
_cell.length_a   1.000
_cell.length_b   1.000
_cell.length_c   1.000
_cell.angle_alpha   90.00
_cell.angle_beta   90.00
_cell.angle_gamma   90.00
#
_symmetry.space_group_name_H-M   'P 1'
#
loop_
_entity.id
_entity.type
_entity.pdbx_description
1 polymer ?
#
loop_
_entity_poly.entity_id
_entity_poly.type
_entity_poly.pdbx_seq_one_letter_code
_entity_poly.pdbx_strand_id
1 'polypeptide(L)'
;MPSTSLMAPGDGGQLMEADEGDAGDDASAAERPSTRDGFLQRLERQPGLTALVALASFAALFVGVLAAVPDWRDMLTGGEKSAAVQPLRPGPSSTYSADTSTVSALDLVVRDPVPLPDPASPDAAPGPDATLGPPTVEITVHNRGARRTVITRVAVTVEDTAVISQCASQGNTVAVSASYDVVLPPRPSVGDVFRVPVSQQQEADEADRFALRFGTSERATRTAVHLYRLRFDLEADGSKTRIPAGTAVVTVPDSISDGDGYFWNDDHESGRLDLSRVATEETVACLKGNSTTLKRILGTDAELSPDLAEAKPHLR
;
A
#
# COMPACT_ATOMS: atom_id res chain seq x y z
N MET A 1 28.58 -45.10 47.87
CA MET A 1 27.44 -45.89 48.38
C MET A 1 26.51 -44.92 49.08
N PRO A 2 25.17 -44.89 48.83
CA PRO A 2 24.25 -45.89 48.23
C PRO A 2 23.98 -45.60 46.73
N SER A 3 23.80 -46.59 45.85
CA SER A 3 22.64 -47.48 45.59
C SER A 3 21.48 -46.79 44.83
N THR A 4 21.49 -46.84 43.49
CA THR A 4 20.74 -47.77 42.60
C THR A 4 19.24 -47.46 42.50
N SER A 5 18.76 -47.08 41.32
CA SER A 5 17.57 -47.72 40.74
C SER A 5 17.48 -47.48 39.22
N LEU A 6 17.66 -48.59 38.48
CA LEU A 6 17.28 -48.79 37.09
C LEU A 6 15.75 -48.76 36.97
N MET A 7 15.22 -48.18 35.89
CA MET A 7 13.93 -48.56 35.31
C MET A 7 14.04 -48.64 33.78
N ALA A 8 13.38 -49.66 33.24
CA ALA A 8 13.52 -50.26 31.92
C ALA A 8 12.79 -49.50 30.79
N PRO A 9 13.13 -49.78 29.51
CA PRO A 9 12.37 -49.29 28.36
C PRO A 9 11.11 -50.14 28.13
N GLY A 10 9.97 -49.45 27.95
CA GLY A 10 8.72 -50.04 27.51
C GLY A 10 8.69 -50.13 25.99
N ASP A 11 8.71 -51.37 25.52
CA ASP A 11 8.49 -51.82 24.15
C ASP A 11 7.00 -52.16 23.96
N GLY A 12 6.47 -51.93 22.76
CA GLY A 12 5.20 -52.51 22.31
C GLY A 12 4.09 -51.53 21.91
N GLY A 13 3.60 -51.68 20.68
CA GLY A 13 2.27 -51.24 20.27
C GLY A 13 2.22 -50.60 18.89
N GLN A 14 2.45 -51.37 17.82
CA GLN A 14 1.41 -51.86 16.90
C GLN A 14 1.01 -50.88 15.79
N LEU A 15 1.48 -51.25 14.60
CA LEU A 15 1.03 -50.83 13.28
C LEU A 15 -0.48 -51.05 13.13
N MET A 16 -1.19 -50.02 12.67
CA MET A 16 -2.44 -50.20 11.93
C MET A 16 -2.26 -49.57 10.55
N GLU A 17 -1.90 -50.43 9.60
CA GLU A 17 -2.20 -50.28 8.18
C GLU A 17 -3.72 -50.41 8.00
N ALA A 18 -4.33 -49.42 7.37
CA ALA A 18 -5.63 -49.53 6.73
C ALA A 18 -5.63 -48.54 5.57
N ASP A 19 -6.20 -48.81 4.40
CA ASP A 19 -6.66 -50.02 3.73
C ASP A 19 -6.93 -49.47 2.32
N GLU A 20 -6.34 -50.08 1.30
CA GLU A 20 -6.53 -49.71 -0.10
C GLU A 20 -7.96 -50.08 -0.52
N GLY A 21 -8.83 -49.07 -0.59
CA GLY A 21 -10.15 -49.17 -1.19
C GLY A 21 -10.15 -48.67 -2.64
N ASP A 22 -9.59 -49.47 -3.55
CA ASP A 22 -9.82 -49.42 -4.99
C ASP A 22 -11.14 -50.16 -5.32
N ALA A 23 -12.09 -49.49 -5.97
CA ALA A 23 -13.02 -50.08 -6.94
C ALA A 23 -14.12 -49.10 -7.39
N GLY A 24 -14.14 -48.84 -8.70
CA GLY A 24 -15.38 -48.80 -9.50
C GLY A 24 -16.14 -47.48 -9.56
N ASP A 25 -16.14 -46.84 -10.73
CA ASP A 25 -17.19 -47.14 -11.72
C ASP A 25 -16.95 -46.34 -13.02
N ASP A 26 -16.57 -47.08 -14.06
CA ASP A 26 -16.66 -46.67 -15.44
C ASP A 26 -18.14 -46.55 -15.85
N ALA A 27 -18.68 -45.34 -15.82
CA ALA A 27 -19.96 -45.02 -16.46
C ALA A 27 -19.73 -44.09 -17.65
N SER A 28 -19.54 -44.71 -18.82
CA SER A 28 -19.48 -44.06 -20.13
C SER A 28 -20.81 -43.37 -20.45
N ALA A 29 -20.93 -42.08 -20.13
CA ALA A 29 -22.01 -41.24 -20.62
C ALA A 29 -21.62 -40.69 -22.00
N ALA A 30 -22.26 -41.22 -23.05
CA ALA A 30 -22.16 -40.68 -24.40
C ALA A 30 -22.74 -39.25 -24.44
N GLU A 31 -21.85 -38.25 -24.45
CA GLU A 31 -22.19 -36.86 -24.69
C GLU A 31 -22.79 -36.70 -26.09
N ARG A 32 -24.07 -36.33 -26.13
CA ARG A 32 -24.72 -35.84 -27.34
C ARG A 32 -24.13 -34.46 -27.69
N PRO A 33 -23.70 -34.21 -28.93
CA PRO A 33 -23.16 -32.91 -29.32
C PRO A 33 -24.24 -31.83 -29.19
N SER A 34 -24.05 -30.92 -28.23
CA SER A 34 -24.94 -29.80 -28.02
C SER A 34 -24.81 -28.84 -29.21
N THR A 35 -25.89 -28.65 -29.96
CA THR A 35 -25.94 -27.88 -31.22
C THR A 35 -26.06 -26.37 -30.97
N ARG A 36 -25.40 -25.85 -29.94
CA ARG A 36 -25.41 -24.44 -29.55
C ARG A 36 -24.00 -23.91 -29.29
N ASP A 37 -23.12 -24.10 -30.26
CA ASP A 37 -21.96 -23.20 -30.41
C ASP A 37 -22.51 -21.79 -30.68
N GLY A 38 -22.61 -21.01 -29.62
CA GLY A 38 -23.17 -19.67 -29.61
C GLY A 38 -22.45 -18.77 -30.60
N PHE A 39 -23.21 -17.88 -31.23
CA PHE A 39 -22.73 -16.86 -32.17
C PHE A 39 -21.45 -16.13 -31.70
N LEU A 40 -21.27 -15.96 -30.38
CA LEU A 40 -20.09 -15.37 -29.76
C LEU A 40 -18.79 -16.16 -30.03
N GLN A 41 -18.86 -17.49 -30.05
CA GLN A 41 -17.67 -18.33 -30.29
C GLN A 41 -17.24 -18.33 -31.77
N ARG A 42 -18.14 -17.96 -32.69
CA ARG A 42 -17.77 -17.69 -34.09
C ARG A 42 -17.10 -16.34 -34.28
N LEU A 43 -17.39 -15.35 -33.42
CA LEU A 43 -16.75 -14.04 -33.46
C LEU A 43 -15.29 -14.10 -32.98
N GLU A 44 -14.96 -14.98 -32.03
CA GLU A 44 -13.57 -15.17 -31.56
C GLU A 44 -12.64 -15.79 -32.60
N ARG A 45 -13.15 -16.57 -33.56
CA ARG A 45 -12.31 -17.22 -34.59
C ARG A 45 -11.91 -16.31 -35.76
N GLN A 46 -12.37 -15.06 -35.81
CA GLN A 46 -11.97 -14.11 -36.85
C GLN A 46 -11.12 -12.97 -36.26
N PRO A 47 -9.78 -13.11 -36.21
CA PRO A 47 -8.88 -12.14 -35.57
C PRO A 47 -8.89 -10.73 -36.20
N GLY A 48 -9.55 -10.54 -37.35
CA GLY A 48 -9.71 -9.22 -37.97
C GLY A 48 -10.94 -8.41 -37.51
N LEU A 49 -11.98 -9.08 -36.99
CA LEU A 49 -13.24 -8.41 -36.65
C LEU A 49 -13.17 -7.69 -35.30
N THR A 50 -12.45 -8.26 -34.34
CA THR A 50 -12.22 -7.65 -33.02
C THR A 50 -11.47 -6.33 -33.14
N ALA A 51 -10.48 -6.25 -34.04
CA ALA A 51 -9.74 -5.01 -34.33
C ALA A 51 -10.65 -3.92 -34.93
N LEU A 52 -11.55 -4.28 -35.84
CA LEU A 52 -12.49 -3.32 -36.45
C LEU A 52 -13.53 -2.80 -35.45
N VAL A 53 -14.06 -3.68 -34.59
CA VAL A 53 -15.00 -3.27 -33.53
C VAL A 53 -14.32 -2.36 -32.52
N ALA A 54 -13.11 -2.71 -32.07
CA ALA A 54 -12.33 -1.87 -31.15
C ALA A 54 -12.04 -0.49 -31.76
N LEU A 55 -11.68 -0.42 -33.04
CA LEU A 55 -11.38 0.83 -33.74
C LEU A 55 -12.64 1.69 -33.92
N ALA A 56 -13.79 1.07 -34.22
CA ALA A 56 -15.07 1.77 -34.29
C ALA A 56 -15.52 2.32 -32.92
N SER A 57 -15.35 1.55 -31.84
CA SER A 57 -15.65 2.01 -30.48
C SER A 57 -14.75 3.17 -30.05
N PHE A 58 -13.45 3.11 -30.41
CA PHE A 58 -12.50 4.19 -30.10
C PHE A 58 -12.84 5.49 -30.86
N ALA A 59 -13.22 5.38 -32.14
CA ALA A 59 -13.64 6.52 -32.94
C ALA A 59 -14.92 7.18 -32.39
N ALA A 60 -15.89 6.38 -31.95
CA ALA A 60 -17.13 6.90 -31.35
C ALA A 60 -16.87 7.65 -30.03
N LEU A 61 -16.00 7.13 -29.17
CA LEU A 61 -15.58 7.81 -27.94
C LEU A 61 -14.85 9.13 -28.23
N PHE A 62 -13.95 9.14 -29.21
CA PHE A 62 -13.20 10.34 -29.57
C PHE A 62 -14.12 11.47 -30.07
N VAL A 63 -15.14 11.13 -30.88
CA VAL A 63 -16.14 12.10 -31.35
C VAL A 63 -17.03 12.59 -30.19
N GLY A 64 -17.42 11.71 -29.27
CA GLY A 64 -18.20 12.08 -28.08
C GLY A 64 -17.46 13.05 -27.16
N VAL A 65 -16.16 12.80 -26.90
CA VAL A 65 -15.31 13.67 -26.08
C VAL A 65 -15.12 15.04 -26.75
N LEU A 66 -14.88 15.08 -28.07
CA LEU A 66 -14.72 16.35 -28.80
C LEU A 66 -16.03 17.18 -28.87
N ALA A 67 -17.19 16.53 -28.85
CA ALA A 67 -18.48 17.21 -28.85
C ALA A 67 -18.88 17.74 -27.46
N ALA A 68 -18.37 17.14 -26.38
CA ALA A 68 -18.69 17.50 -24.99
C ALA A 68 -17.82 18.65 -24.44
N VAL A 69 -16.78 19.08 -25.15
CA VAL A 69 -15.96 20.23 -24.77
C VAL A 69 -16.41 21.46 -25.58
N PRO A 70 -17.30 22.31 -25.03
CA PRO A 70 -17.58 23.61 -25.65
C PRO A 70 -16.29 24.43 -25.61
N ASP A 71 -15.97 25.10 -26.72
CA ASP A 71 -14.89 26.11 -26.83
C ASP A 71 -13.44 25.68 -27.10
N TRP A 72 -13.15 24.47 -27.57
CA TRP A 72 -11.80 24.19 -28.11
C TRP A 72 -11.49 25.03 -29.38
N ARG A 73 -12.54 25.46 -30.11
CA ARG A 73 -12.40 26.28 -31.32
C ARG A 73 -11.88 27.68 -31.02
N ASP A 74 -12.26 28.26 -29.89
CA ASP A 74 -11.85 29.61 -29.48
C ASP A 74 -10.39 29.64 -28.97
N MET A 75 -9.86 28.50 -28.50
CA MET A 75 -8.42 28.37 -28.18
C MET A 75 -7.52 28.33 -29.44
N LEU A 76 -8.02 27.85 -30.58
CA LEU A 76 -7.22 27.73 -31.81
C LEU A 76 -7.27 28.97 -32.69
N THR A 77 -8.36 29.74 -32.63
CA THR A 77 -8.44 31.04 -33.28
C THR A 77 -8.00 32.10 -32.28
N GLY A 78 -6.70 32.39 -32.21
CA GLY A 78 -6.10 33.40 -31.34
C GLY A 78 -6.66 34.81 -31.54
N GLY A 79 -7.89 35.03 -31.10
CA GLY A 79 -8.58 36.31 -31.12
C GLY A 79 -8.05 37.17 -29.99
N GLU A 80 -6.96 37.89 -30.25
CA GLU A 80 -6.55 39.03 -29.45
C GLU A 80 -7.67 40.08 -29.48
N LYS A 81 -8.60 40.00 -28.53
CA LYS A 81 -9.55 41.06 -28.24
C LYS A 81 -8.76 42.19 -27.56
N SER A 82 -8.16 43.04 -28.39
CA SER A 82 -7.44 44.24 -27.99
C SER A 82 -8.36 45.14 -27.16
N ALA A 83 -8.24 45.03 -25.83
CA ALA A 83 -8.92 45.90 -24.89
C ALA A 83 -8.22 47.27 -24.92
N ALA A 84 -8.98 48.31 -25.23
CA ALA A 84 -8.51 49.68 -25.26
C ALA A 84 -7.77 50.05 -23.97
N VAL A 85 -6.52 50.46 -24.13
CA VAL A 85 -5.63 50.95 -23.08
C VAL A 85 -6.25 52.21 -22.46
N GLN A 86 -6.73 52.10 -21.22
CA GLN A 86 -7.03 53.27 -20.40
C GLN A 86 -5.71 53.85 -19.87
N PRO A 87 -5.50 55.18 -19.89
CA PRO A 87 -4.31 55.81 -19.35
C PRO A 87 -4.22 55.58 -17.84
N LEU A 88 -3.15 54.91 -17.41
CA LEU A 88 -2.83 54.65 -16.00
C LEU A 88 -2.66 55.98 -15.24
N ARG A 89 -3.51 56.19 -14.24
CA ARG A 89 -3.31 57.21 -13.20
C ARG A 89 -2.26 56.65 -12.22
N PRO A 90 -1.15 57.37 -11.92
CA PRO A 90 -0.16 56.92 -10.95
C PRO A 90 -0.79 56.93 -9.55
N GLY A 91 -1.22 55.75 -9.09
CA GLY A 91 -1.64 55.52 -7.72
C GLY A 91 -0.42 55.41 -6.79
N PRO A 92 -0.59 55.72 -5.49
CA PRO A 92 0.49 55.64 -4.52
C PRO A 92 1.08 54.23 -4.48
N SER A 93 2.41 54.16 -4.56
CA SER A 93 3.22 52.94 -4.47
C SER A 93 2.90 52.21 -3.17
N SER A 94 1.93 51.31 -3.22
CA SER A 94 1.70 50.34 -2.16
C SER A 94 2.87 49.37 -2.23
N THR A 95 3.82 49.53 -1.31
CA THR A 95 4.77 48.47 -0.98
C THR A 95 3.96 47.30 -0.44
N TYR A 96 3.51 46.43 -1.36
CA TYR A 96 3.05 45.11 -1.02
C TYR A 96 4.27 44.36 -0.52
N SER A 97 4.43 44.30 0.81
CA SER A 97 5.25 43.27 1.43
C SER A 97 4.77 41.95 0.85
N ALA A 98 5.67 41.24 0.18
CA ALA A 98 5.39 39.92 -0.35
C ALA A 98 5.14 39.00 0.84
N ASP A 99 3.89 38.94 1.26
CA ASP A 99 3.44 38.06 2.33
C ASP A 99 3.59 36.63 1.81
N THR A 100 4.60 35.94 2.33
CA THR A 100 4.97 34.60 1.92
C THR A 100 3.85 33.65 2.29
N SER A 101 3.35 32.84 1.35
CA SER A 101 2.34 31.82 1.66
C SER A 101 2.85 30.93 2.79
N THR A 102 2.16 30.94 3.94
CA THR A 102 2.48 30.14 5.13
C THR A 102 1.66 28.86 5.12
N VAL A 103 1.87 28.01 4.11
CA VAL A 103 1.33 26.66 4.14
C VAL A 103 2.12 25.83 5.15
N SER A 104 1.41 25.16 6.04
CA SER A 104 1.98 24.26 7.04
C SER A 104 1.22 22.94 7.07
N ALA A 105 1.96 21.83 7.13
CA ALA A 105 1.36 20.55 7.50
C ALA A 105 0.93 20.62 8.97
N LEU A 106 -0.31 20.24 9.23
CA LEU A 106 -0.87 20.22 10.58
C LEU A 106 -0.68 18.87 11.24
N ASP A 107 -0.89 17.81 10.46
CA ASP A 107 -1.01 16.46 10.97
C ASP A 107 -0.55 15.43 9.95
N LEU A 108 0.03 14.34 10.45
CA LEU A 108 0.51 13.20 9.69
C LEU A 108 0.01 11.95 10.41
N VAL A 109 -0.83 11.15 9.76
CA VAL A 109 -1.42 9.96 10.36
C VAL A 109 -1.11 8.76 9.49
N VAL A 110 -0.59 7.69 10.09
CA VAL A 110 -0.38 6.41 9.42
C VAL A 110 -1.56 5.48 9.74
N ARG A 111 -2.09 4.82 8.72
CA ARG A 111 -3.17 3.85 8.82
C ARG A 111 -2.67 2.47 8.41
N ASP A 112 -3.10 1.47 9.14
CA ASP A 112 -2.90 0.08 8.78
C ASP A 112 -3.66 -0.29 7.50
N PRO A 113 -3.21 -1.32 6.78
CA PRO A 113 -3.97 -2.04 5.77
C PRO A 113 -5.42 -2.32 6.19
N VAL A 114 -6.38 -1.88 5.38
CA VAL A 114 -7.80 -2.21 5.59
C VAL A 114 -8.19 -3.34 4.65
N PRO A 115 -8.90 -4.39 5.10
CA PRO A 115 -9.45 -5.41 4.22
C PRO A 115 -10.26 -4.81 3.07
N LEU A 116 -9.91 -5.16 1.84
CA LEU A 116 -10.68 -4.78 0.67
C LEU A 116 -11.89 -5.71 0.54
N PRO A 117 -13.08 -5.18 0.20
CA PRO A 117 -14.24 -6.00 -0.08
C PRO A 117 -13.96 -6.92 -1.27
N ASP A 118 -14.44 -8.16 -1.20
CA ASP A 118 -14.36 -9.10 -2.32
C ASP A 118 -15.17 -8.53 -3.50
N PRO A 119 -14.59 -8.34 -4.70
CA PRO A 119 -15.34 -7.84 -5.85
C PRO A 119 -16.49 -8.77 -6.25
N ALA A 120 -16.43 -10.06 -5.92
CA ALA A 120 -17.53 -11.00 -6.14
C ALA A 120 -18.67 -10.84 -5.13
N SER A 121 -18.40 -10.23 -3.97
CA SER A 121 -19.37 -10.06 -2.87
C SER A 121 -19.10 -8.76 -2.10
N PRO A 122 -19.40 -7.58 -2.67
CA PRO A 122 -19.04 -6.28 -2.08
C PRO A 122 -19.77 -5.99 -0.75
N ASP A 123 -20.90 -6.65 -0.51
CA ASP A 123 -21.70 -6.51 0.71
C ASP A 123 -21.33 -7.55 1.80
N ALA A 124 -20.46 -8.52 1.48
CA ALA A 124 -20.03 -9.51 2.46
C ALA A 124 -19.05 -8.86 3.45
N ALA A 125 -19.19 -9.21 4.74
CA ALA A 125 -18.17 -8.89 5.72
C ALA A 125 -16.83 -9.50 5.26
N PRO A 126 -15.70 -8.77 5.37
CA PRO A 126 -14.39 -9.30 5.01
C PRO A 126 -14.13 -10.60 5.76
N GLY A 127 -13.85 -11.68 5.02
CA GLY A 127 -13.40 -12.94 5.61
C GLY A 127 -11.96 -12.86 6.11
N PRO A 128 -11.47 -13.89 6.83
CA PRO A 128 -10.07 -13.94 7.27
C PRO A 128 -9.08 -13.95 6.09
N ASP A 129 -9.54 -14.38 4.90
CA ASP A 129 -8.75 -14.40 3.67
C ASP A 129 -8.92 -13.13 2.83
N ALA A 130 -9.56 -12.09 3.38
CA ALA A 130 -9.78 -10.84 2.66
C ALA A 130 -8.43 -10.22 2.28
N THR A 131 -8.34 -9.83 1.01
CA THR A 131 -7.20 -9.09 0.50
C THR A 131 -7.02 -7.80 1.29
N LEU A 132 -5.88 -7.64 1.97
CA LEU A 132 -5.57 -6.40 2.68
C LEU A 132 -5.16 -5.29 1.71
N GLY A 133 -5.72 -4.10 1.88
CA GLY A 133 -5.31 -2.91 1.14
C GLY A 133 -3.89 -2.47 1.52
N PRO A 134 -3.21 -1.65 0.70
CA PRO A 134 -1.93 -1.09 1.09
C PRO A 134 -2.06 -0.14 2.30
N PRO A 135 -1.02 -0.01 3.13
CA PRO A 135 -0.98 1.00 4.20
C PRO A 135 -1.12 2.40 3.61
N THR A 136 -1.67 3.31 4.41
CA THR A 136 -1.97 4.68 3.98
C THR A 136 -1.33 5.68 4.92
N VAL A 137 -0.76 6.75 4.37
CA VAL A 137 -0.33 7.93 5.14
C VAL A 137 -1.25 9.09 4.75
N GLU A 138 -2.03 9.56 5.71
CA GLU A 138 -2.87 10.75 5.62
C GLU A 138 -2.08 11.98 6.03
N ILE A 139 -2.14 13.03 5.21
CA ILE A 139 -1.50 14.32 5.47
C ILE A 139 -2.61 15.37 5.51
N THR A 140 -2.70 16.10 6.63
CA THR A 140 -3.58 17.26 6.77
C THR A 140 -2.75 18.53 6.67
N VAL A 141 -3.17 19.45 5.81
CA VAL A 141 -2.45 20.69 5.53
C VAL A 141 -3.39 21.87 5.75
N HIS A 142 -2.87 22.98 6.27
CA HIS A 142 -3.60 24.24 6.40
C HIS A 142 -2.83 25.37 5.74
N ASN A 143 -3.49 26.04 4.81
CA ASN A 143 -2.97 27.24 4.19
C ASN A 143 -3.35 28.46 5.03
N ARG A 144 -2.43 28.95 5.86
CA ARG A 144 -2.64 30.16 6.67
C ARG A 144 -2.34 31.46 5.92
N GLY A 145 -1.95 31.36 4.65
CA GLY A 145 -1.66 32.51 3.80
C GLY A 145 -2.93 33.20 3.32
N ALA A 146 -2.79 34.47 2.92
CA ALA A 146 -3.89 35.25 2.33
C ALA A 146 -4.16 34.91 0.85
N ARG A 147 -3.43 33.95 0.27
CA ARG A 147 -3.52 33.56 -1.14
C ARG A 147 -3.80 32.09 -1.24
N ARG A 148 -4.47 31.70 -2.32
CA ARG A 148 -4.61 30.32 -2.74
C ARG A 148 -3.23 29.71 -2.99
N THR A 149 -3.04 28.48 -2.52
CA THR A 149 -1.84 27.68 -2.77
C THR A 149 -2.23 26.33 -3.36
N VAL A 150 -1.41 25.83 -4.28
CA VAL A 150 -1.54 24.51 -4.89
C VAL A 150 -0.35 23.64 -4.49
N ILE A 151 -0.61 22.56 -3.76
CA ILE A 151 0.37 21.51 -3.48
C ILE A 151 0.47 20.65 -4.74
N THR A 152 1.66 20.60 -5.31
CA THR A 152 1.91 19.94 -6.61
C THR A 152 2.64 18.61 -6.47
N ARG A 153 3.42 18.43 -5.39
CA ARG A 153 4.17 17.19 -5.13
C ARG A 153 4.33 16.95 -3.64
N VAL A 154 4.47 15.67 -3.31
CA VAL A 154 5.05 15.22 -2.04
C VAL A 154 6.40 14.59 -2.33
N ALA A 155 7.45 15.13 -1.73
CA ALA A 155 8.77 14.53 -1.74
C ALA A 155 8.90 13.61 -0.52
N VAL A 156 9.02 12.32 -0.78
CA VAL A 156 9.18 11.26 0.21
C VAL A 156 10.65 10.87 0.24
N THR A 157 11.33 11.15 1.36
CA THR A 157 12.75 10.81 1.54
C THR A 157 12.88 9.57 2.40
N VAL A 158 13.68 8.59 1.98
CA VAL A 158 13.99 7.41 2.78
C VAL A 158 15.04 7.77 3.83
N GLU A 159 14.67 7.71 5.10
CA GLU A 159 15.63 7.91 6.21
C GLU A 159 16.26 6.59 6.65
N ASP A 160 15.48 5.51 6.63
CA ASP A 160 15.92 4.19 7.08
C ASP A 160 15.07 3.12 6.42
N THR A 161 15.64 1.92 6.29
CA THR A 161 14.93 0.76 5.76
C THR A 161 15.32 -0.49 6.53
N ALA A 162 14.39 -1.43 6.60
CA ALA A 162 14.63 -2.76 7.10
C ALA A 162 13.80 -3.76 6.31
N VAL A 163 14.30 -4.99 6.25
CA VAL A 163 13.52 -6.13 5.78
C VAL A 163 13.53 -7.13 6.90
N ILE A 164 12.34 -7.57 7.31
CA ILE A 164 12.20 -8.68 8.23
C ILE A 164 11.54 -9.83 7.49
N SER A 165 12.11 -11.02 7.62
CA SER A 165 11.51 -12.25 7.11
C SER A 165 10.70 -12.91 8.21
N GLN A 166 9.57 -13.50 7.86
CA GLN A 166 8.84 -14.38 8.76
C GLN A 166 9.74 -15.58 9.15
N CYS A 167 9.86 -15.84 10.46
CA CYS A 167 10.73 -16.85 11.03
C CYS A 167 10.04 -18.23 11.17
N ALA A 168 8.70 -18.24 11.21
CA ALA A 168 7.88 -19.44 11.19
C ALA A 168 6.55 -19.10 10.50
N SER A 169 6.15 -19.85 9.47
CA SER A 169 4.83 -19.66 8.83
C SER A 169 3.96 -20.90 8.94
N GLN A 170 2.69 -20.70 9.23
CA GLN A 170 1.60 -21.61 8.89
C GLN A 170 0.53 -20.78 8.18
N GLY A 171 0.55 -20.72 6.83
CA GLY A 171 -0.49 -20.03 6.06
C GLY A 171 -0.09 -19.50 4.69
N ASN A 172 -1.07 -19.39 3.79
CA ASN A 172 -0.97 -18.78 2.45
C ASN A 172 -1.50 -17.32 2.47
N THR A 173 -1.05 -16.49 1.53
CA THR A 173 -1.49 -15.08 1.42
C THR A 173 -2.01 -14.70 0.02
N VAL A 174 -2.97 -13.78 -0.02
CA VAL A 174 -3.78 -13.31 -1.17
C VAL A 174 -3.33 -11.91 -1.67
N ALA A 175 -3.60 -11.58 -2.93
CA ALA A 175 -3.07 -10.40 -3.67
C ALA A 175 -4.06 -9.21 -3.80
N VAL A 176 -3.53 -8.01 -4.08
CA VAL A 176 -4.20 -6.68 -3.95
C VAL A 176 -4.13 -5.81 -5.22
N SER A 177 -5.15 -4.95 -5.46
CA SER A 177 -5.26 -4.06 -6.64
C SER A 177 -5.74 -2.59 -6.35
N ALA A 178 -4.79 -1.63 -6.28
CA ALA A 178 -4.73 -0.17 -6.64
C ALA A 178 -5.27 1.04 -5.79
N SER A 179 -4.53 2.18 -5.89
CA SER A 179 -4.55 3.50 -5.18
C SER A 179 -3.74 4.64 -5.89
N TYR A 180 -3.54 5.85 -5.30
CA TYR A 180 -2.31 6.64 -5.62
C TYR A 180 -1.10 5.88 -5.09
N ASP A 181 -0.62 4.98 -5.93
CA ASP A 181 0.36 3.99 -5.54
C ASP A 181 1.74 4.62 -5.52
N VAL A 182 2.24 4.87 -4.31
CA VAL A 182 3.65 5.10 -4.08
C VAL A 182 4.32 3.74 -4.07
N VAL A 183 4.91 3.38 -5.21
CA VAL A 183 5.65 2.13 -5.35
C VAL A 183 7.06 2.34 -4.82
N LEU A 184 7.34 1.80 -3.64
CA LEU A 184 8.66 1.82 -3.03
C LEU A 184 9.52 0.68 -3.62
N PRO A 185 10.79 0.95 -3.95
CA PRO A 185 11.71 -0.12 -4.32
C PRO A 185 11.99 -1.01 -3.09
N PRO A 186 12.25 -2.31 -3.27
CA PRO A 186 12.47 -3.24 -2.16
C PRO A 186 13.76 -2.96 -1.37
N ARG A 187 14.72 -2.25 -1.98
CA ARG A 187 16.02 -1.87 -1.36
C ARG A 187 16.42 -0.44 -1.76
N PRO A 188 15.74 0.59 -1.27
CA PRO A 188 16.18 1.96 -1.48
C PRO A 188 17.48 2.22 -0.70
N SER A 189 18.26 3.18 -1.17
CA SER A 189 19.34 3.77 -0.38
C SER A 189 18.78 4.83 0.57
N VAL A 190 19.41 4.97 1.73
CA VAL A 190 19.13 6.11 2.62
C VAL A 190 19.41 7.41 1.87
N GLY A 191 18.47 8.35 1.93
CA GLY A 191 18.51 9.62 1.20
C GLY A 191 17.82 9.59 -0.17
N ASP A 192 17.37 8.42 -0.66
CA ASP A 192 16.57 8.35 -1.89
C ASP A 192 15.29 9.20 -1.73
N VAL A 193 14.95 9.96 -2.78
CA VAL A 193 13.79 10.86 -2.79
C VAL A 193 12.83 10.47 -3.90
N PHE A 194 11.63 10.06 -3.52
CA PHE A 194 10.52 9.80 -4.43
C PHE A 194 9.63 11.04 -4.49
N ARG A 195 9.33 11.52 -5.70
CA ARG A 195 8.42 12.66 -5.90
C ARG A 195 7.09 12.15 -6.39
N VAL A 196 6.10 12.20 -5.53
CA VAL A 196 4.74 11.77 -5.83
C VAL A 196 3.98 13.00 -6.32
N PRO A 197 3.49 13.00 -7.58
CA PRO A 197 2.66 14.08 -8.07
C PRO A 197 1.35 14.10 -7.28
N VAL A 198 0.99 15.27 -6.74
CA VAL A 198 -0.31 15.53 -6.12
C VAL A 198 -0.89 16.80 -6.74
N SER A 199 -2.19 17.02 -6.64
CA SER A 199 -2.82 18.23 -7.16
C SER A 199 -3.92 18.65 -6.21
N GLN A 200 -3.51 19.25 -5.10
CA GLN A 200 -4.43 19.76 -4.07
C GLN A 200 -4.38 21.27 -4.06
N GLN A 201 -5.53 21.90 -4.23
CA GLN A 201 -5.69 23.34 -4.17
C GLN A 201 -6.34 23.70 -2.83
N GLN A 202 -5.77 24.68 -2.15
CA GLN A 202 -6.31 25.22 -0.90
C GLN A 202 -6.51 26.73 -1.04
N GLU A 203 -7.70 27.21 -0.74
CA GLU A 203 -7.97 28.64 -0.59
C GLU A 203 -7.25 29.23 0.63
N ALA A 204 -7.34 30.55 0.78
CA ALA A 204 -6.80 31.23 1.96
C ALA A 204 -7.55 30.79 3.23
N ASP A 205 -6.79 30.46 4.28
CA ASP A 205 -7.28 29.93 5.57
C ASP A 205 -8.05 28.59 5.47
N GLU A 206 -7.84 27.83 4.39
CA GLU A 206 -8.46 26.52 4.20
C GLU A 206 -7.53 25.38 4.65
N ALA A 207 -8.14 24.35 5.25
CA ALA A 207 -7.50 23.09 5.55
C ALA A 207 -8.06 21.97 4.67
N ASP A 208 -7.18 21.09 4.21
CA ASP A 208 -7.53 19.93 3.39
C ASP A 208 -6.71 18.72 3.84
N ARG A 209 -7.20 17.53 3.52
CA ARG A 209 -6.58 16.25 3.87
C ARG A 209 -6.54 15.34 2.65
N PHE A 210 -5.37 14.80 2.38
CA PHE A 210 -5.18 13.81 1.32
C PHE A 210 -4.36 12.62 1.81
N ALA A 211 -4.35 11.54 1.04
CA ALA A 211 -3.77 10.26 1.44
C ALA A 211 -2.82 9.71 0.36
N LEU A 212 -1.71 9.13 0.80
CA LEU A 212 -0.76 8.38 -0.01
C LEU A 212 -0.82 6.90 0.35
N ARG A 213 -0.91 6.00 -0.62
CA ARG A 213 -0.99 4.56 -0.41
C ARG A 213 0.32 3.91 -0.87
N PHE A 214 0.93 3.09 -0.03
CA PHE A 214 2.28 2.57 -0.28
C PHE A 214 2.26 1.10 -0.64
N GLY A 215 3.02 0.73 -1.66
CA GLY A 215 3.24 -0.66 -2.05
C GLY A 215 4.69 -0.89 -2.45
N THR A 216 5.02 -2.12 -2.83
CA THR A 216 6.34 -2.47 -3.39
C THR A 216 6.19 -3.04 -4.79
N SER A 217 7.18 -2.78 -5.65
CA SER A 217 7.27 -3.40 -6.96
C SER A 217 7.71 -4.86 -6.78
N GLU A 218 6.77 -5.80 -6.89
CA GLU A 218 6.94 -7.26 -6.92
C GLU A 218 7.77 -7.87 -5.77
N ARG A 219 7.16 -8.80 -5.02
CA ARG A 219 7.81 -9.40 -3.84
C ARG A 219 8.98 -10.28 -4.26
N ALA A 220 10.17 -10.05 -3.70
CA ALA A 220 11.29 -11.00 -3.80
C ALA A 220 10.97 -12.31 -3.06
N THR A 221 10.27 -12.23 -1.93
CA THR A 221 9.76 -13.39 -1.16
C THR A 221 8.41 -13.04 -0.54
N ARG A 222 7.49 -14.01 -0.47
CA ARG A 222 6.11 -13.78 -0.01
C ARG A 222 6.01 -13.48 1.49
N THR A 223 7.04 -13.85 2.26
CA THR A 223 7.11 -13.83 3.72
C THR A 223 7.95 -12.69 4.29
N ALA A 224 8.46 -11.79 3.42
CA ALA A 224 9.21 -10.63 3.87
C ALA A 224 8.27 -9.42 4.01
N VAL A 225 8.38 -8.74 5.14
CA VAL A 225 7.81 -7.40 5.36
C VAL A 225 8.94 -6.40 5.26
N HIS A 226 8.73 -5.37 4.46
CA HIS A 226 9.66 -4.27 4.30
C HIS A 226 9.17 -3.11 5.17
N LEU A 227 10.08 -2.55 5.95
CA LEU A 227 9.82 -1.37 6.77
C LEU A 227 10.60 -0.19 6.22
N TYR A 228 9.94 0.95 6.15
CA TYR A 228 10.50 2.19 5.65
C TYR A 228 10.24 3.30 6.65
N ARG A 229 11.30 3.98 7.09
CA ARG A 229 11.18 5.28 7.78
C ARG A 229 11.25 6.36 6.72
N LEU A 230 10.16 7.10 6.56
CA LEU A 230 9.94 8.02 5.45
C LEU A 230 9.70 9.43 5.99
N ARG A 231 10.48 10.40 5.50
CA ARG A 231 10.27 11.83 5.75
C ARG A 231 9.47 12.43 4.61
N PHE A 232 8.44 13.18 4.96
CA PHE A 232 7.51 13.81 4.02
C PHE A 232 7.78 15.30 3.94
N ASP A 233 7.93 15.81 2.72
CA ASP A 233 8.03 17.24 2.41
C ASP A 233 7.01 17.59 1.32
N LEU A 234 6.32 18.73 1.45
CA LEU A 234 5.38 19.23 0.44
C LEU A 234 6.08 20.25 -0.48
N GLU A 235 5.80 20.18 -1.78
CA GLU A 235 6.21 21.18 -2.77
C GLU A 235 4.97 21.89 -3.33
N ALA A 236 4.90 23.21 -3.13
CA ALA A 236 3.71 24.02 -3.43
C ALA A 236 4.02 25.19 -4.40
N ASP A 237 3.03 25.60 -5.19
CA ASP A 237 3.06 26.77 -6.08
C ASP A 237 4.23 26.79 -7.08
N GLY A 238 4.70 25.60 -7.49
CA GLY A 238 5.88 25.46 -8.35
C GLY A 238 7.20 25.87 -7.68
N SER A 239 7.18 26.18 -6.39
CA SER A 239 8.36 26.46 -5.59
C SER A 239 9.20 25.21 -5.38
N LYS A 240 10.52 25.41 -5.27
CA LYS A 240 11.46 24.36 -4.86
C LYS A 240 11.61 24.27 -3.34
N THR A 241 11.03 25.22 -2.60
CA THR A 241 11.03 25.19 -1.13
C THR A 241 10.16 24.04 -0.66
N ARG A 242 10.73 23.21 0.21
CA ARG A 242 10.07 22.06 0.82
C ARG A 242 9.46 22.44 2.15
N ILE A 243 8.19 22.12 2.34
CA ILE A 243 7.47 22.32 3.59
C ILE A 243 7.48 20.99 4.34
N PRO A 244 8.12 20.88 5.52
CA PRO A 244 8.15 19.62 6.27
C PRO A 244 6.72 19.19 6.67
N ALA A 245 6.41 17.92 6.42
CA ALA A 245 5.13 17.29 6.79
C ALA A 245 5.27 16.17 7.84
N GLY A 246 6.49 15.94 8.34
CA GLY A 246 6.77 14.96 9.39
C GLY A 246 7.45 13.70 8.86
N THR A 247 7.59 12.72 9.75
CA THR A 247 8.21 11.42 9.46
C THR A 247 7.29 10.31 9.94
N ALA A 248 7.13 9.26 9.14
CA ALA A 248 6.35 8.08 9.48
C ALA A 248 7.13 6.79 9.20
N VAL A 249 6.76 5.72 9.91
CA VAL A 249 7.17 4.35 9.58
C VAL A 249 6.04 3.65 8.84
N VAL A 250 6.35 3.13 7.66
CA VAL A 250 5.41 2.40 6.80
C VAL A 250 5.91 0.97 6.60
N THR A 251 5.02 0.00 6.79
CA THR A 251 5.26 -1.43 6.54
C THR A 251 4.50 -1.89 5.33
N VAL A 252 5.16 -2.60 4.43
CA VAL A 252 4.56 -3.13 3.21
C VAL A 252 5.00 -4.58 3.01
N PRO A 253 4.12 -5.46 2.50
CA PRO A 253 2.75 -5.16 2.02
C PRO A 253 1.73 -4.98 3.15
N ASP A 254 2.07 -5.41 4.37
CA ASP A 254 1.15 -5.53 5.49
C ASP A 254 1.69 -4.87 6.76
N SER A 255 0.82 -4.59 7.74
CA SER A 255 1.20 -4.26 9.10
C SER A 255 1.57 -5.52 9.88
N ILE A 256 2.31 -5.35 10.98
CA ILE A 256 2.71 -6.46 11.85
C ILE A 256 2.13 -6.14 13.21
N SER A 257 0.99 -6.75 13.55
CA SER A 257 0.26 -6.50 14.81
C SER A 257 0.77 -7.37 15.96
N ASP A 258 0.77 -8.70 15.80
CA ASP A 258 0.83 -9.62 16.96
C ASP A 258 2.03 -10.58 16.96
N GLY A 259 3.03 -10.31 16.13
CA GLY A 259 4.29 -11.05 16.14
C GLY A 259 4.23 -12.42 15.46
N ASP A 260 3.19 -12.71 14.65
CA ASP A 260 2.89 -13.89 13.79
C ASP A 260 4.10 -14.66 13.20
N GLY A 261 4.96 -15.18 14.05
CA GLY A 261 6.28 -15.68 13.68
C GLY A 261 7.24 -14.60 13.15
N TYR A 262 6.97 -13.30 13.33
CA TYR A 262 7.85 -12.23 12.83
C TYR A 262 8.86 -11.74 13.87
N PHE A 263 8.50 -11.63 15.14
CA PHE A 263 9.42 -11.10 16.15
C PHE A 263 9.19 -11.71 17.54
N TRP A 264 10.21 -11.58 18.38
CA TRP A 264 10.21 -11.98 19.77
C TRP A 264 9.52 -10.91 20.63
N ASN A 265 8.51 -11.32 21.37
CA ASN A 265 7.70 -10.43 22.20
C ASN A 265 7.59 -10.93 23.64
N ASP A 266 6.86 -10.20 24.48
CA ASP A 266 6.62 -10.56 25.89
C ASP A 266 6.02 -11.95 26.10
N ASP A 267 5.21 -12.43 25.16
CA ASP A 267 4.54 -13.72 25.29
C ASP A 267 5.50 -14.88 25.12
N HIS A 268 6.50 -14.70 24.26
CA HIS A 268 7.59 -15.63 24.11
C HIS A 268 8.47 -15.66 25.37
N GLU A 269 8.80 -14.47 25.91
CA GLU A 269 9.67 -14.35 27.09
C GLU A 269 9.01 -14.88 28.36
N SER A 270 7.70 -14.65 28.51
CA SER A 270 6.90 -15.16 29.64
C SER A 270 6.56 -16.64 29.54
N GLY A 271 6.84 -17.29 28.40
CA GLY A 271 6.45 -18.68 28.12
C GLY A 271 4.95 -18.86 27.88
N ARG A 272 4.18 -17.77 27.69
CA ARG A 272 2.77 -17.84 27.27
C ARG A 272 2.64 -18.47 25.89
N LEU A 273 3.57 -18.16 24.99
CA LEU A 273 3.78 -18.85 23.72
C LEU A 273 5.01 -19.77 23.87
N ASP A 274 4.76 -21.03 24.22
CA ASP A 274 5.83 -22.03 24.33
C ASP A 274 6.24 -22.53 22.94
N LEU A 275 7.25 -21.88 22.37
CA LEU A 275 7.87 -22.30 21.12
C LEU A 275 8.90 -23.44 21.31
N SER A 276 9.23 -23.86 22.53
CA SER A 276 10.32 -24.84 22.77
C SER A 276 10.08 -26.20 22.12
N ARG A 277 8.83 -26.54 21.82
CA ARG A 277 8.44 -27.79 21.17
C ARG A 277 8.47 -27.75 19.64
N VAL A 278 8.48 -26.56 19.05
CA VAL A 278 8.24 -26.36 17.60
C VAL A 278 9.28 -25.47 16.92
N ALA A 279 9.91 -24.55 17.66
CA ALA A 279 10.93 -23.66 17.12
C ALA A 279 12.32 -24.25 17.28
N THR A 280 13.12 -24.10 16.23
CA THR A 280 14.56 -24.36 16.29
C THR A 280 15.30 -23.18 16.92
N GLU A 281 16.54 -23.38 17.33
CA GLU A 281 17.41 -22.26 17.77
C GLU A 281 17.54 -21.18 16.69
N GLU A 282 17.51 -21.57 15.41
CA GLU A 282 17.51 -20.66 14.26
C GLU A 282 16.24 -19.80 14.22
N THR A 283 15.06 -20.38 14.43
CA THR A 283 13.80 -19.62 14.51
C THR A 283 13.83 -18.60 15.65
N VAL A 284 14.30 -19.00 16.83
CA VAL A 284 14.42 -18.09 17.99
C VAL A 284 15.41 -16.95 17.69
N ALA A 285 16.56 -17.27 17.09
CA ALA A 285 17.55 -16.27 16.69
C ALA A 285 16.98 -15.28 15.66
N CYS A 286 16.22 -15.78 14.67
CA CYS A 286 15.52 -14.97 13.68
C CYS A 286 14.53 -14.00 14.35
N LEU A 287 13.66 -14.49 15.25
CA LEU A 287 12.67 -13.67 15.94
C LEU A 287 13.33 -12.54 16.76
N LYS A 288 14.40 -12.86 17.49
CA LYS A 288 15.17 -11.87 18.28
C LYS A 288 15.89 -10.86 17.39
N GLY A 289 16.45 -11.31 16.27
CA GLY A 289 17.07 -10.44 15.26
C GLY A 289 16.07 -9.44 14.67
N ASN A 290 14.87 -9.90 14.32
CA ASN A 290 13.79 -9.04 13.84
C ASN A 290 13.32 -8.05 14.91
N SER A 291 13.22 -8.46 16.17
CA SER A 291 12.86 -7.57 17.30
C SER A 291 13.87 -6.45 17.49
N THR A 292 15.17 -6.77 17.41
CA THR A 292 16.25 -5.77 17.46
C THR A 292 16.12 -4.77 16.31
N THR A 293 15.82 -5.28 15.11
CA THR A 293 15.63 -4.46 13.91
C THR A 293 14.41 -3.53 14.05
N LEU A 294 13.28 -4.06 14.56
CA LEU A 294 12.07 -3.29 14.83
C LEU A 294 12.30 -2.21 15.89
N LYS A 295 12.96 -2.54 17.01
CA LYS A 295 13.29 -1.55 18.04
C LYS A 295 14.10 -0.39 17.49
N ARG A 296 15.07 -0.68 16.61
CA ARG A 296 15.90 0.34 15.97
C ARG A 296 15.06 1.28 15.10
N ILE A 297 14.21 0.74 14.22
CA ILE A 297 13.45 1.56 13.27
C ILE A 297 12.28 2.30 13.96
N LEU A 298 11.63 1.67 14.95
CA LEU A 298 10.49 2.23 15.69
C LEU A 298 10.89 3.10 16.88
N GLY A 299 12.15 3.02 17.34
CA GLY A 299 12.64 3.69 18.56
C GLY A 299 12.86 5.20 18.42
N THR A 300 12.59 5.78 17.26
CA THR A 300 12.81 7.19 16.93
C THR A 300 11.48 7.92 16.79
N ASP A 301 11.48 9.25 16.97
CA ASP A 301 10.27 10.07 16.80
C ASP A 301 9.80 9.98 15.34
N ALA A 302 8.76 9.20 15.11
CA ALA A 302 8.02 9.08 13.87
C ALA A 302 6.60 8.62 14.17
N GLU A 303 5.69 8.99 13.29
CA GLU A 303 4.33 8.50 13.30
C GLU A 303 4.30 7.03 12.94
N LEU A 304 3.54 6.26 13.71
CA LEU A 304 3.39 4.82 13.57
C LEU A 304 1.94 4.53 13.24
N SER A 305 1.70 3.44 12.49
CA SER A 305 0.35 2.92 12.39
C SER A 305 -0.11 2.35 13.74
N PRO A 306 -1.43 2.26 14.01
CA PRO A 306 -1.96 1.64 15.21
C PRO A 306 -1.31 0.30 15.55
N ASP A 307 -1.19 -0.62 14.59
CA ASP A 307 -0.59 -1.95 14.83
C ASP A 307 0.89 -1.84 15.25
N LEU A 308 1.68 -0.98 14.60
CA LEU A 308 3.08 -0.77 14.98
C LEU A 308 3.23 -0.08 16.33
N ALA A 309 2.32 0.85 16.65
CA ALA A 309 2.30 1.54 17.94
C ALA A 309 1.96 0.56 19.08
N GLU A 310 1.03 -0.36 18.84
CA GLU A 310 0.66 -1.44 19.76
C GLU A 310 1.78 -2.47 19.92
N ALA A 311 2.42 -2.89 18.84
CA ALA A 311 3.52 -3.87 18.88
C ALA A 311 4.79 -3.35 19.60
N LYS A 312 5.10 -2.04 19.44
CA LYS A 312 6.33 -1.40 19.94
C LYS A 312 6.65 -1.69 21.43
N PRO A 313 5.74 -1.50 22.41
CA PRO A 313 6.03 -1.78 23.82
C PRO A 313 6.33 -3.27 24.12
N HIS A 314 5.89 -4.18 23.26
CA HIS A 314 6.02 -5.62 23.43
C HIS A 314 7.31 -6.19 22.86
N LEU A 315 8.09 -5.42 22.09
CA LEU A 315 9.35 -5.87 21.51
C LEU A 315 10.38 -6.19 22.59
N ARG A 316 11.04 -7.34 22.48
CA ARG A 316 12.08 -7.79 23.42
C ARG A 316 13.45 -7.98 22.77
#